data_AF-A0A957HL28-F1
#
_entry.id   AF-A0A957HL28-F1
#
_cell.length_a   1.000
_cell.length_b   1.000
_cell.length_c   1.000
_cell.angle_alpha   90.00
_cell.angle_beta   90.00
_cell.angle_gamma   90.00
#
_symmetry.space_group_name_H-M   'P 1'
#
loop_
_entity.id
_entity.type
_entity.pdbx_description
1 polymer ?
#
loop_
_entity_poly.entity_id
_entity_poly.type
_entity_poly.pdbx_seq_one_letter_code
_entity_poly.pdbx_strand_id
1 'polypeptide(L)'
;MQETTALRFDQTIAAEPTAVYHALTNGAALREWLCTNSQVATRVGGRIYLWWQQGYWATGEFLALVPAQKVAYSWQGRLETAVSQVTFTLEPSEGGTRLNLVHADLPAGDEAAEMRQGIREGWEAGLANLKAILETGLDKRLYDQAFLGILISGLITAEQAAELGIEIAGGVQLNGTMAGTGAAQAGLQAEDIIVDMGGSETKDFPTLQAALRPYRPGDHIKITYYRAGERQQTVMTLGTRPVPEIPETAVTLADALAKLVADNDAHLDEAIAGASEAEADYRPDAESWNAKELLAHLITVERGVQMQAATQLSSGVLDGFPNNPRAWVKSVTAVYPTLADLVTLWKRTEAESVALLANLPDEIVARKGTYHNIATSFISGLPQHTRDHIAEIGALLQAAREK
;
A
#
# COMPACT_ATOMS: atom_id res chain seq x y z
N MET A 1 -16.91 2.79 -43.15
CA MET A 1 -15.98 3.06 -42.03
C MET A 1 -16.80 3.62 -40.90
N GLN A 2 -16.60 3.13 -39.67
CA GLN A 2 -17.21 3.73 -38.49
C GLN A 2 -16.57 5.11 -38.28
N GLU A 3 -17.37 6.14 -37.98
CA GLU A 3 -16.84 7.47 -37.72
C GLU A 3 -16.07 7.47 -36.39
N THR A 4 -14.92 8.14 -36.35
CA THR A 4 -14.02 8.16 -35.20
C THR A 4 -13.70 9.58 -34.74
N THR A 5 -13.30 9.72 -33.48
CA THR A 5 -12.92 11.00 -32.86
C THR A 5 -11.69 10.83 -31.96
N ALA A 6 -11.20 11.92 -31.37
CA ALA A 6 -10.06 11.93 -30.46
C ALA A 6 -10.29 12.78 -29.21
N LEU A 7 -9.74 12.33 -28.08
CA LEU A 7 -9.60 13.10 -26.86
C LEU A 7 -8.19 13.69 -26.78
N ARG A 8 -8.08 14.92 -26.28
CA ARG A 8 -6.81 15.67 -26.20
C ARG A 8 -6.64 16.28 -24.82
N PHE A 9 -5.42 16.18 -24.29
CA PHE A 9 -5.03 16.70 -23.00
C PHE A 9 -3.65 17.36 -23.10
N ASP A 10 -3.44 18.40 -22.33
CA ASP A 10 -2.20 19.17 -22.27
C ASP A 10 -1.91 19.50 -20.81
N GLN A 11 -0.69 19.23 -20.35
CA GLN A 11 -0.25 19.64 -19.02
C GLN A 11 1.26 19.89 -18.97
N THR A 12 1.68 20.73 -18.02
CA THR A 12 3.10 20.90 -17.67
C THR A 12 3.40 20.17 -16.36
N ILE A 13 4.47 19.39 -16.36
CA ILE A 13 4.95 18.60 -15.21
C ILE A 13 6.36 19.08 -14.87
N ALA A 14 6.61 19.41 -13.59
CA ALA A 14 7.91 19.79 -13.06
C ALA A 14 8.83 18.58 -12.86
N ALA A 15 9.11 17.91 -13.97
CA ALA A 15 10.04 16.80 -14.10
C ALA A 15 10.69 16.83 -15.49
N GLU A 16 11.90 16.29 -15.58
CA GLU A 16 12.63 16.17 -16.84
C GLU A 16 11.90 15.25 -17.84
N PRO A 17 12.00 15.50 -19.16
CA PRO A 17 11.34 14.68 -20.16
C PRO A 17 11.72 13.19 -20.10
N THR A 18 12.94 12.88 -19.63
CA THR A 18 13.42 11.51 -19.39
C THR A 18 12.64 10.82 -18.27
N ALA A 19 12.32 11.53 -17.18
CA ALA A 19 11.54 11.00 -16.06
C ALA A 19 10.07 10.77 -16.48
N VAL A 20 9.48 11.72 -17.22
CA VAL A 20 8.13 11.56 -17.77
C VAL A 20 8.09 10.38 -18.75
N TYR A 21 9.07 10.25 -19.63
CA TYR A 21 9.17 9.12 -20.56
C TYR A 21 9.26 7.77 -19.83
N HIS A 22 10.07 7.68 -18.76
CA HIS A 22 10.15 6.48 -17.93
C HIS A 22 8.79 6.14 -17.32
N ALA A 23 8.06 7.13 -16.79
CA ALA A 23 6.73 6.93 -16.21
C ALA A 23 5.69 6.37 -17.19
N LEU A 24 5.84 6.64 -18.49
CA LEU A 24 4.95 6.18 -19.55
C LEU A 24 5.32 4.81 -20.13
N THR A 25 6.50 4.28 -19.81
CA THR A 25 7.07 3.12 -20.52
C THR A 25 7.53 1.99 -19.61
N ASN A 26 7.79 2.28 -18.33
CA ASN A 26 8.21 1.31 -17.34
C ASN A 26 6.99 0.72 -16.60
N GLY A 27 6.98 -0.60 -16.41
CA GLY A 27 5.87 -1.29 -15.75
C GLY A 27 5.64 -0.82 -14.31
N ALA A 28 6.70 -0.71 -13.50
CA ALA A 28 6.60 -0.22 -12.13
C ALA A 28 6.05 1.20 -12.08
N ALA A 29 6.57 2.10 -12.92
CA ALA A 29 6.09 3.47 -12.94
C ALA A 29 4.63 3.57 -13.42
N LEU A 30 4.19 2.77 -14.38
CA LEU A 30 2.77 2.71 -14.79
C LEU A 30 1.85 2.25 -13.64
N ARG A 31 2.32 1.41 -12.73
CA ARG A 31 1.57 1.02 -11.53
C ARG A 31 1.51 2.13 -10.48
N GLU A 32 2.48 3.04 -10.47
CA GLU A 32 2.51 4.16 -9.52
C GLU A 32 1.48 5.24 -9.84
N TRP A 33 1.14 5.45 -11.12
CA TRP A 33 0.22 6.53 -11.49
C TRP A 33 -1.06 6.09 -12.19
N LEU A 34 -1.00 5.09 -13.09
CA LEU A 34 -2.11 4.79 -14.01
C LEU A 34 -2.99 3.64 -13.54
N CYS A 35 -2.38 2.49 -13.27
CA CYS A 35 -3.08 1.21 -13.09
C CYS A 35 -2.70 0.52 -11.77
N THR A 36 -3.42 -0.53 -11.39
CA THR A 36 -3.04 -1.34 -10.22
C THR A 36 -1.92 -2.32 -10.57
N ASN A 37 -2.00 -2.95 -11.75
CA ASN A 37 -0.97 -3.87 -12.20
C ASN A 37 -0.68 -3.69 -13.70
N SER A 38 0.55 -4.01 -14.10
CA SER A 38 1.03 -3.84 -15.46
C SER A 38 2.03 -4.92 -15.86
N GLN A 39 2.02 -5.29 -17.13
CA GLN A 39 3.09 -6.05 -17.77
C GLN A 39 3.45 -5.37 -19.08
N VAL A 40 4.73 -5.03 -19.27
CA VAL A 40 5.18 -4.27 -20.43
C VAL A 40 6.45 -4.88 -21.03
N ALA A 41 6.50 -4.94 -22.35
CA ALA A 41 7.71 -5.19 -23.11
C ALA A 41 8.10 -3.89 -23.83
N THR A 42 8.98 -3.09 -23.24
CA THR A 42 9.30 -1.73 -23.69
C THR A 42 10.19 -1.70 -24.94
N ARG A 43 9.59 -2.05 -26.09
CA ARG A 43 10.17 -1.99 -27.43
C ARG A 43 9.06 -1.80 -28.43
N VAL A 44 9.36 -1.23 -29.61
CA VAL A 44 8.37 -1.19 -30.70
C VAL A 44 7.94 -2.63 -31.03
N GLY A 45 6.63 -2.83 -31.13
CA GLY A 45 5.98 -4.12 -31.28
C GLY A 45 5.87 -4.96 -29.99
N GLY A 46 6.31 -4.41 -28.85
CA GLY A 46 6.17 -5.04 -27.54
C GLY A 46 4.77 -4.81 -26.96
N ARG A 47 4.30 -5.78 -26.16
CA ARG A 47 2.97 -5.73 -25.53
C ARG A 47 2.94 -4.80 -24.33
N ILE A 48 1.80 -4.15 -24.14
CA ILE A 48 1.41 -3.45 -22.92
C ILE A 48 0.10 -4.06 -22.42
N TYR A 49 0.07 -4.47 -21.15
CA TYR A 49 -1.12 -4.94 -20.47
C TYR A 49 -1.29 -4.16 -19.17
N LEU A 50 -2.47 -3.62 -18.95
CA LEU A 50 -2.83 -2.79 -17.80
C LEU A 50 -4.10 -3.34 -17.14
N TRP A 51 -4.12 -3.37 -15.81
CA TRP A 51 -5.24 -3.87 -15.03
C TRP A 51 -5.53 -2.98 -13.82
N TRP A 52 -6.82 -2.82 -13.51
CA TRP A 52 -7.33 -2.05 -12.36
C TRP A 52 -8.15 -2.96 -11.45
N GLN A 53 -8.05 -2.76 -10.13
CA GLN A 53 -8.79 -3.55 -9.13
C GLN A 53 -10.31 -3.54 -9.31
N GLN A 54 -10.87 -2.52 -9.97
CA GLN A 54 -12.30 -2.44 -10.27
C GLN A 54 -12.72 -3.39 -11.41
N GLY A 55 -11.78 -4.19 -11.95
CA GLY A 55 -12.03 -5.23 -12.94
C GLY A 55 -11.88 -4.76 -14.39
N TYR A 56 -11.58 -3.49 -14.65
CA TYR A 56 -11.23 -3.03 -15.99
C TYR A 56 -9.79 -3.45 -16.34
N TRP A 57 -9.55 -3.70 -17.62
CA TRP A 57 -8.22 -3.95 -18.16
C TRP A 57 -8.12 -3.37 -19.57
N ALA A 58 -6.89 -3.10 -20.00
CA ALA A 58 -6.58 -2.68 -21.35
C ALA A 58 -5.32 -3.39 -21.84
N THR A 59 -5.29 -3.68 -23.14
CA THR A 59 -4.14 -4.29 -23.82
C THR A 59 -3.76 -3.50 -25.05
N GLY A 60 -2.51 -3.61 -25.47
CA GLY A 60 -1.98 -2.88 -26.60
C GLY A 60 -0.61 -3.35 -27.05
N GLU A 61 -0.05 -2.60 -27.98
CA GLU A 61 1.29 -2.78 -28.54
C GLU A 61 1.95 -1.41 -28.72
N PHE A 62 3.22 -1.28 -28.32
CA PHE A 62 4.00 -0.07 -28.54
C PHE A 62 4.23 0.16 -30.03
N LEU A 63 3.68 1.25 -30.55
CA LEU A 63 3.75 1.66 -31.96
C LEU A 63 4.96 2.58 -32.22
N ALA A 64 5.32 3.43 -31.26
CA ALA A 64 6.48 4.30 -31.36
C ALA A 64 7.08 4.59 -29.97
N LEU A 65 8.41 4.59 -29.90
CA LEU A 65 9.19 4.91 -28.72
C LEU A 65 10.36 5.79 -29.15
N VAL A 66 10.27 7.09 -28.88
CA VAL A 66 11.36 8.05 -29.07
C VAL A 66 11.74 8.57 -27.68
N PRO A 67 12.91 8.19 -27.14
CA PRO A 67 13.34 8.56 -25.80
C PRO A 67 13.13 10.06 -25.52
N ALA A 68 12.52 10.36 -24.37
CA ALA A 68 12.26 11.71 -23.89
C ALA A 68 11.41 12.61 -24.82
N GLN A 69 10.77 12.06 -25.86
CA GLN A 69 10.02 12.85 -26.85
C GLN A 69 8.64 12.27 -27.19
N LYS A 70 8.53 10.94 -27.36
CA LYS A 70 7.28 10.33 -27.84
C LYS A 70 7.09 8.90 -27.37
N VAL A 71 5.87 8.60 -26.94
CA VAL A 71 5.39 7.24 -26.66
C VAL A 71 4.05 7.07 -27.37
N ALA A 72 3.90 6.05 -28.19
CA ALA A 72 2.62 5.69 -28.78
C ALA A 72 2.36 4.19 -28.63
N TYR A 73 1.14 3.82 -28.29
CA TYR A 73 0.70 2.44 -28.23
C TYR A 73 -0.77 2.32 -28.66
N SER A 74 -1.13 1.16 -29.21
CA SER A 74 -2.54 0.82 -29.41
C SER A 74 -3.23 0.55 -28.07
N TRP A 75 -4.55 0.65 -28.05
CA TRP A 75 -5.37 0.43 -26.87
C TRP A 75 -6.62 -0.37 -27.24
N GLN A 76 -6.88 -1.41 -26.46
CA GLN A 76 -8.13 -2.15 -26.49
C GLN A 76 -8.53 -2.48 -25.06
N GLY A 77 -9.57 -1.82 -24.59
CA GLY A 77 -10.13 -2.03 -23.26
C GLY A 77 -11.04 -3.26 -23.16
N ARG A 78 -11.36 -3.62 -21.92
CA ARG A 78 -12.33 -4.66 -21.60
C ARG A 78 -13.69 -4.32 -22.25
N LEU A 79 -14.19 -5.25 -23.07
CA LEU A 79 -15.44 -5.14 -23.85
C LEU A 79 -15.41 -4.15 -25.03
N GLU A 80 -14.26 -3.53 -25.34
CA GLU A 80 -14.11 -2.69 -26.52
C GLU A 80 -13.91 -3.54 -27.78
N THR A 81 -14.67 -3.24 -28.83
CA THR A 81 -14.67 -3.98 -30.10
C THR A 81 -13.72 -3.39 -31.15
N ALA A 82 -13.25 -2.16 -30.94
CA ALA A 82 -12.32 -1.45 -31.81
C ALA A 82 -11.01 -1.17 -31.08
N VAL A 83 -9.91 -1.18 -31.84
CA VAL A 83 -8.59 -0.76 -31.34
C VAL A 83 -8.46 0.74 -31.55
N SER A 84 -8.15 1.46 -30.48
CA SER A 84 -7.82 2.88 -30.50
C SER A 84 -6.31 3.10 -30.37
N GLN A 85 -5.85 4.35 -30.42
CA GLN A 85 -4.44 4.68 -30.28
C GLN A 85 -4.20 5.79 -29.26
N VAL A 86 -3.26 5.57 -28.34
CA VAL A 86 -2.81 6.57 -27.37
C VAL A 86 -1.43 7.06 -27.78
N THR A 87 -1.24 8.38 -27.85
CA THR A 87 0.04 9.02 -28.19
C THR A 87 0.35 10.12 -27.19
N PHE A 88 1.51 10.03 -26.57
CA PHE A 88 2.13 11.06 -25.74
C PHE A 88 3.24 11.74 -26.53
N THR A 89 3.27 13.07 -26.48
CA THR A 89 4.39 13.89 -26.98
C THR A 89 4.93 14.73 -25.82
N LEU A 90 6.25 14.78 -25.69
CA LEU A 90 6.97 15.43 -24.60
C LEU A 90 7.87 16.51 -25.18
N GLU A 91 7.73 17.73 -24.66
CA GLU A 91 8.56 18.88 -25.04
C GLU A 91 9.18 19.49 -23.78
N PRO A 92 10.50 19.75 -23.76
CA PRO A 92 11.11 20.56 -22.70
C PRO A 92 10.41 21.93 -22.59
N SER A 93 10.14 22.37 -21.37
CA SER A 93 9.58 23.69 -21.09
C SER A 93 10.25 24.31 -19.86
N GLU A 94 10.09 25.62 -19.66
CA GLU A 94 10.69 26.33 -18.52
C GLU A 94 10.29 25.73 -17.15
N GLY A 95 9.11 25.12 -17.08
CA GLY A 95 8.58 24.43 -15.89
C GLY A 95 8.80 22.92 -15.87
N GLY A 96 9.70 22.37 -16.69
CA GLY A 96 9.99 20.93 -16.78
C GLY A 96 9.62 20.35 -18.16
N THR A 97 8.52 19.60 -18.22
CA THR A 97 8.04 18.96 -19.46
C THR A 97 6.61 19.35 -19.75
N ARG A 98 6.35 19.83 -20.97
CA ARG A 98 5.00 19.90 -21.52
C ARG A 98 4.64 18.54 -22.13
N LEU A 99 3.60 17.91 -21.59
CA LEU A 99 3.06 16.64 -22.06
C LEU A 99 1.76 16.90 -22.81
N ASN A 100 1.68 16.39 -24.05
CA ASN A 100 0.45 16.32 -24.82
C ASN A 100 0.01 14.86 -24.95
N LEU A 101 -1.24 14.55 -24.57
CA LEU A 101 -1.86 13.24 -24.77
C LEU A 101 -2.94 13.34 -25.84
N VAL A 102 -2.92 12.41 -26.78
CA VAL A 102 -4.00 12.17 -27.75
C VAL A 102 -4.46 10.72 -27.67
N HIS A 103 -5.74 10.50 -27.35
CA HIS A 103 -6.40 9.20 -27.50
C HIS A 103 -7.30 9.26 -28.73
N ALA A 104 -6.80 8.74 -29.85
CA ALA A 104 -7.44 8.78 -31.17
C ALA A 104 -8.16 7.46 -31.49
N ASP A 105 -8.89 7.46 -32.61
CA ASP A 105 -9.62 6.31 -33.15
C ASP A 105 -10.71 5.77 -32.21
N LEU A 106 -11.27 6.65 -31.38
CA LEU A 106 -12.41 6.34 -30.52
C LEU A 106 -13.72 6.38 -31.32
N PRO A 107 -14.68 5.46 -31.08
CA PRO A 107 -16.00 5.52 -31.71
C PRO A 107 -16.68 6.89 -31.52
N ALA A 108 -17.15 7.48 -32.62
CA ALA A 108 -17.93 8.72 -32.62
C ALA A 108 -19.43 8.47 -32.40
N GLY A 109 -20.24 9.54 -32.40
CA GLY A 109 -21.70 9.47 -32.24
C GLY A 109 -22.17 9.45 -30.78
N ASP A 110 -23.48 9.61 -30.58
CA ASP A 110 -24.12 9.77 -29.27
C ASP A 110 -24.08 8.48 -28.44
N GLU A 111 -24.22 7.31 -29.07
CA GLU A 111 -24.16 5.99 -28.40
C GLU A 111 -22.82 5.74 -27.69
N ALA A 112 -21.74 6.35 -28.20
CA ALA A 112 -20.40 6.25 -27.64
C ALA A 112 -20.03 7.41 -26.70
N ALA A 113 -20.94 8.36 -26.44
CA ALA A 113 -20.65 9.56 -25.65
C ALA A 113 -20.30 9.26 -24.20
N GLU A 114 -21.04 8.35 -23.55
CA GLU A 114 -20.80 7.95 -22.16
C GLU A 114 -19.44 7.26 -22.00
N MET A 115 -19.11 6.33 -22.90
CA MET A 115 -17.79 5.69 -22.94
C MET A 115 -16.67 6.74 -23.10
N ARG A 116 -16.80 7.69 -24.04
CA ARG A 116 -15.80 8.75 -24.23
C ARG A 116 -15.67 9.64 -23.00
N GLN A 117 -16.77 9.90 -22.29
CA GLN A 117 -16.75 10.65 -21.04
C GLN A 117 -16.00 9.89 -19.94
N GLY A 118 -16.27 8.59 -19.77
CA GLY A 118 -15.53 7.75 -18.82
C GLY A 118 -14.02 7.67 -19.15
N ILE A 119 -13.65 7.56 -20.43
CA ILE A 119 -12.26 7.60 -20.88
C ILE A 119 -11.62 8.96 -20.55
N ARG A 120 -12.36 10.06 -20.76
CA ARG A 120 -11.90 11.42 -20.42
C ARG A 120 -11.62 11.57 -18.93
N GLU A 121 -12.56 11.19 -18.08
CA GLU A 121 -12.42 11.26 -16.62
C GLU A 121 -11.27 10.39 -16.13
N GLY A 122 -11.12 9.18 -16.70
CA GLY A 122 -10.00 8.28 -16.40
C GLY A 122 -8.65 8.91 -16.75
N TRP A 123 -8.54 9.55 -17.93
CA TRP A 123 -7.32 10.26 -18.31
C TRP A 123 -7.05 11.49 -17.45
N GLU A 124 -8.06 12.29 -17.13
CA GLU A 124 -7.91 13.48 -16.27
C GLU A 124 -7.42 13.09 -14.88
N ALA A 125 -8.01 12.07 -14.26
CA ALA A 125 -7.58 11.54 -12.97
C ALA A 125 -6.16 10.93 -13.04
N GLY A 126 -5.87 10.13 -14.07
CA GLY A 126 -4.56 9.52 -14.27
C GLY A 126 -3.46 10.56 -14.49
N LEU A 127 -3.68 11.54 -15.36
CA LEU A 127 -2.73 12.61 -15.66
C LEU A 127 -2.46 13.51 -14.45
N ALA A 128 -3.50 13.81 -13.66
CA ALA A 128 -3.33 14.51 -12.38
C ALA A 128 -2.47 13.70 -11.40
N ASN A 129 -2.65 12.38 -11.36
CA ASN A 129 -1.83 11.50 -10.52
C ASN A 129 -0.39 11.36 -11.01
N LEU A 130 -0.17 11.27 -12.33
CA LEU A 130 1.16 11.27 -12.94
C LEU A 130 1.95 12.51 -12.53
N LYS A 131 1.31 13.68 -12.60
CA LYS A 131 1.91 14.94 -12.17
C LYS A 131 2.30 14.90 -10.69
N ALA A 132 1.38 14.48 -9.82
CA ALA A 132 1.66 14.39 -8.38
C ALA A 132 2.81 13.43 -8.05
N ILE A 133 2.81 12.22 -8.62
CA ILE A 133 3.90 11.25 -8.42
C ILE A 133 5.25 11.81 -8.84
N LEU A 134 5.32 12.46 -10.01
CA LEU A 134 6.58 13.00 -10.52
C LEU A 134 7.06 14.25 -9.77
N GLU A 135 6.16 15.04 -9.21
CA GLU A 135 6.49 16.28 -8.50
C GLU A 135 6.73 16.07 -7.01
N THR A 136 5.98 15.18 -6.37
CA THR A 136 5.96 15.02 -4.90
C THR A 136 6.17 13.59 -4.43
N GLY A 137 6.11 12.59 -5.32
CA GLY A 137 6.16 11.17 -4.94
C GLY A 137 4.87 10.61 -4.37
N LEU A 138 3.80 11.43 -4.24
CA LEU A 138 2.56 11.02 -3.62
C LEU A 138 1.55 10.49 -4.62
N ASP A 139 1.05 9.28 -4.36
CA ASP A 139 -0.04 8.67 -5.12
C ASP A 139 -1.39 9.23 -4.66
N LYS A 140 -2.01 10.08 -5.46
CA LYS A 140 -3.34 10.65 -5.19
C LYS A 140 -4.39 9.56 -5.02
N ARG A 141 -4.23 8.39 -5.66
CA ARG A 141 -5.17 7.26 -5.52
C ARG A 141 -5.15 6.68 -4.10
N LEU A 142 -4.11 6.95 -3.32
CA LEU A 142 -3.99 6.57 -1.91
C LEU A 142 -4.29 7.75 -0.99
N TYR A 143 -3.75 8.94 -1.27
CA TYR A 143 -3.76 10.07 -0.35
C TYR A 143 -4.95 11.03 -0.49
N ASP A 144 -5.67 11.01 -1.62
CA ASP A 144 -6.93 11.77 -1.77
C ASP A 144 -8.14 10.96 -1.27
N GLN A 145 -7.96 9.68 -0.91
CA GLN A 145 -9.05 8.87 -0.36
C GLN A 145 -9.36 9.27 1.07
N ALA A 146 -10.64 9.18 1.43
CA ALA A 146 -11.06 9.36 2.81
C ALA A 146 -10.36 8.34 3.72
N PHE A 147 -9.86 8.81 4.85
CA PHE A 147 -9.09 7.99 5.79
C PHE A 147 -9.70 8.05 7.19
N LEU A 148 -10.02 6.88 7.74
CA LEU A 148 -10.63 6.72 9.06
C LEU A 148 -9.57 6.85 10.17
N GLY A 149 -8.44 6.16 10.01
CA GLY A 149 -7.42 6.01 11.06
C GLY A 149 -7.77 4.96 12.13
N ILE A 150 -8.47 3.89 11.76
CA ILE A 150 -8.75 2.75 12.64
C ILE A 150 -7.69 1.65 12.47
N LEU A 151 -7.38 0.95 13.55
CA LEU A 151 -6.55 -0.26 13.56
C LEU A 151 -7.48 -1.44 13.85
N ILE A 152 -7.47 -2.47 12.99
CA ILE A 152 -8.42 -3.58 13.05
C ILE A 152 -7.71 -4.82 13.63
N SER A 153 -8.24 -5.38 14.71
CA SER A 153 -7.73 -6.64 15.30
C SER A 153 -8.32 -7.87 14.61
N GLY A 154 -9.54 -7.77 14.10
CA GLY A 154 -10.20 -8.86 13.40
C GLY A 154 -11.63 -8.54 13.00
N LEU A 155 -12.32 -9.56 12.48
CA LEU A 155 -13.76 -9.55 12.25
C LEU A 155 -14.39 -10.49 13.26
N ILE A 156 -15.50 -10.07 13.87
CA ILE A 156 -16.29 -10.98 14.72
C ILE A 156 -17.24 -11.82 13.85
N THR A 157 -17.47 -13.07 14.23
CA THR A 157 -18.43 -13.95 13.55
C THR A 157 -19.87 -13.60 13.92
N ALA A 158 -20.83 -14.18 13.20
CA ALA A 158 -22.24 -14.02 13.53
C ALA A 158 -22.58 -14.61 14.91
N GLU A 159 -21.94 -15.72 15.28
CA GLU A 159 -22.09 -16.35 16.59
C GLU A 159 -21.57 -15.44 17.70
N GLN A 160 -20.35 -14.89 17.54
CA GLN A 160 -19.78 -13.95 18.49
C GLN A 160 -20.62 -12.67 18.62
N ALA A 161 -21.13 -12.15 17.50
CA ALA A 161 -22.04 -11.01 17.50
C ALA A 161 -23.32 -11.32 18.31
N ALA A 162 -23.92 -12.49 18.11
CA ALA A 162 -25.10 -12.92 18.86
C ALA A 162 -24.84 -13.08 20.36
N GLU A 163 -23.69 -13.66 20.74
CA GLU A 163 -23.27 -13.79 22.13
C GLU A 163 -23.07 -12.44 22.82
N LEU A 164 -22.57 -11.44 22.08
CA LEU A 164 -22.36 -10.08 22.55
C LEU A 164 -23.61 -9.19 22.47
N GLY A 165 -24.74 -9.71 21.97
CA GLY A 165 -25.98 -8.94 21.80
C GLY A 165 -25.93 -7.89 20.69
N ILE A 166 -25.07 -8.09 19.69
CA ILE A 166 -24.91 -7.22 18.53
C ILE A 166 -26.00 -7.54 17.49
N GLU A 167 -26.64 -6.49 16.96
CA GLU A 167 -27.83 -6.60 16.11
C GLU A 167 -27.57 -7.21 14.72
N ILE A 168 -26.32 -7.22 14.26
CA ILE A 168 -25.94 -7.68 12.92
C ILE A 168 -25.06 -8.93 12.98
N ALA A 169 -25.04 -9.69 11.89
CA ALA A 169 -24.26 -10.92 11.77
C ALA A 169 -22.79 -10.62 11.40
N GLY A 170 -22.05 -10.04 12.34
CA GLY A 170 -20.62 -9.74 12.21
C GLY A 170 -20.26 -8.34 12.73
N GLY A 171 -19.06 -7.86 12.39
CA GLY A 171 -18.58 -6.55 12.82
C GLY A 171 -17.07 -6.44 12.70
N VAL A 172 -16.57 -5.20 12.65
CA VAL A 172 -15.15 -4.90 12.56
C VAL A 172 -14.63 -4.53 13.95
N GLN A 173 -13.83 -5.41 14.56
CA GLN A 173 -13.27 -5.17 15.89
C GLN A 173 -11.97 -4.37 15.79
N LEU A 174 -11.84 -3.35 16.64
CA LEU A 174 -10.69 -2.47 16.64
C LEU A 174 -9.60 -2.96 17.61
N ASN A 175 -8.35 -2.88 17.16
CA ASN A 175 -7.16 -2.90 18.03
C ASN A 175 -6.84 -1.49 18.58
N GLY A 176 -7.52 -0.45 18.07
CA GLY A 176 -7.31 0.93 18.48
C GLY A 176 -7.45 1.90 17.32
N THR A 177 -6.88 3.08 17.50
CA THR A 177 -6.90 4.16 16.50
C THR A 177 -5.51 4.74 16.30
N MET A 178 -5.28 5.30 15.12
CA MET A 178 -4.06 6.03 14.81
C MET A 178 -4.12 7.43 15.43
N ALA A 179 -3.10 7.80 16.19
CA ALA A 179 -3.02 9.12 16.81
C ALA A 179 -3.15 10.25 15.77
N GLY A 180 -3.87 11.31 16.13
CA GLY A 180 -4.08 12.47 15.26
C GLY A 180 -5.12 12.30 14.14
N THR A 181 -5.75 11.13 14.02
CA THR A 181 -6.76 10.86 12.97
C THR A 181 -8.19 11.10 13.43
N GLY A 182 -9.13 11.08 12.47
CA GLY A 182 -10.56 11.22 12.73
C GLY A 182 -11.09 10.20 13.75
N ALA A 183 -10.67 8.94 13.67
CA ALA A 183 -11.12 7.90 14.58
C ALA A 183 -10.68 8.16 16.02
N ALA A 184 -9.43 8.59 16.22
CA ALA A 184 -8.91 8.96 17.54
C ALA A 184 -9.64 10.19 18.10
N GLN A 185 -9.89 11.21 17.27
CA GLN A 185 -10.63 12.42 17.66
C GLN A 185 -12.10 12.14 17.97
N ALA A 186 -12.70 11.14 17.30
CA ALA A 186 -14.07 10.68 17.53
C ALA A 186 -14.23 9.81 18.78
N GLY A 187 -13.13 9.50 19.48
CA GLY A 187 -13.12 8.73 20.73
C GLY A 187 -13.26 7.22 20.56
N LEU A 188 -13.02 6.68 19.36
CA LEU A 188 -12.93 5.25 19.13
C LEU A 188 -11.67 4.66 19.78
N GLN A 189 -11.78 3.43 20.28
CA GLN A 189 -10.79 2.78 21.15
C GLN A 189 -10.61 1.31 20.76
N ALA A 190 -9.61 0.67 21.36
CA ALA A 190 -9.47 -0.79 21.26
C ALA A 190 -10.73 -1.48 21.82
N GLU A 191 -11.05 -2.66 21.29
CA GLU A 191 -12.25 -3.46 21.60
C GLU A 191 -13.59 -2.86 21.15
N ASP A 192 -13.62 -1.69 20.52
CA ASP A 192 -14.81 -1.23 19.83
C ASP A 192 -15.13 -2.14 18.64
N ILE A 193 -16.41 -2.45 18.45
CA ILE A 193 -16.89 -3.24 17.30
C ILE A 193 -17.76 -2.34 16.43
N ILE A 194 -17.22 -1.91 15.29
CA ILE A 194 -17.96 -1.08 14.32
C ILE A 194 -18.95 -1.97 13.55
N VAL A 195 -20.21 -1.53 13.51
CA VAL A 195 -21.32 -2.27 12.89
C VAL A 195 -22.05 -1.47 11.81
N ASP A 196 -21.93 -0.13 11.83
CA ASP A 196 -22.49 0.73 10.79
C ASP A 196 -21.61 1.97 10.60
N MET A 197 -21.49 2.37 9.34
CA MET A 197 -20.77 3.57 8.93
C MET A 197 -21.59 4.30 7.88
N GLY A 198 -22.05 5.51 8.22
CA GLY A 198 -22.84 6.34 7.29
C GLY A 198 -24.21 5.75 6.93
N GLY A 199 -24.78 4.88 7.78
CA GLY A 199 -26.03 4.17 7.48
C GLY A 199 -25.87 2.93 6.60
N SER A 200 -24.63 2.51 6.34
CA SER A 200 -24.31 1.23 5.70
C SER A 200 -23.74 0.26 6.74
N GLU A 201 -24.32 -0.94 6.80
CA GLU A 201 -23.85 -2.03 7.66
C GLU A 201 -22.40 -2.42 7.33
N THR A 202 -21.56 -2.58 8.36
CA THR A 202 -20.14 -2.93 8.25
C THR A 202 -19.84 -4.23 8.98
N LYS A 203 -20.14 -5.36 8.34
CA LYS A 203 -19.92 -6.70 8.90
C LYS A 203 -18.54 -7.29 8.59
N ASP A 204 -17.85 -6.75 7.59
CA ASP A 204 -16.58 -7.26 7.06
C ASP A 204 -15.76 -6.16 6.35
N PHE A 205 -14.55 -6.49 5.88
CA PHE A 205 -13.71 -5.54 5.14
C PHE A 205 -14.37 -5.03 3.82
N PRO A 206 -14.97 -5.87 2.96
CA PRO A 206 -15.68 -5.40 1.78
C PRO A 206 -16.78 -4.37 2.05
N THR A 207 -17.64 -4.63 3.05
CA THR A 207 -18.74 -3.73 3.41
C THR A 207 -18.21 -2.42 4.00
N LEU A 208 -17.17 -2.47 4.84
CA LEU A 208 -16.48 -1.27 5.34
C LEU A 208 -15.91 -0.41 4.20
N GLN A 209 -15.20 -1.02 3.25
CA GLN A 209 -14.65 -0.28 2.10
C GLN A 209 -15.75 0.32 1.22
N ALA A 210 -16.84 -0.43 0.98
CA ALA A 210 -17.97 0.04 0.19
C ALA A 210 -18.66 1.25 0.86
N ALA A 211 -18.82 1.20 2.19
CA ALA A 211 -19.41 2.29 2.97
C ALA A 211 -18.54 3.56 2.96
N LEU A 212 -17.21 3.44 2.86
CA LEU A 212 -16.30 4.59 2.84
C LEU A 212 -16.18 5.25 1.46
N ARG A 213 -16.35 4.47 0.38
CA ARG A 213 -16.14 4.88 -1.01
C ARG A 213 -16.81 6.19 -1.47
N PRO A 214 -18.05 6.55 -1.05
CA PRO A 214 -18.68 7.79 -1.50
C PRO A 214 -18.09 9.04 -0.85
N TYR A 215 -17.32 8.90 0.23
CA TYR A 215 -16.84 10.03 1.02
C TYR A 215 -15.47 10.55 0.54
N ARG A 216 -15.14 11.77 0.97
CA ARG A 216 -13.87 12.47 0.74
C ARG A 216 -13.28 12.94 2.07
N PRO A 217 -11.96 13.23 2.12
CA PRO A 217 -11.36 13.93 3.25
C PRO A 217 -12.12 15.22 3.56
N GLY A 218 -12.38 15.46 4.84
CA GLY A 218 -13.20 16.57 5.35
C GLY A 218 -14.67 16.20 5.59
N ASP A 219 -15.20 15.16 4.94
CA ASP A 219 -16.58 14.72 5.16
C ASP A 219 -16.78 14.22 6.59
N HIS A 220 -18.02 14.31 7.07
CA HIS A 220 -18.40 13.86 8.40
C HIS A 220 -19.24 12.60 8.27
N ILE A 221 -18.88 11.57 9.03
CA ILE A 221 -19.53 10.26 8.97
C ILE A 221 -19.96 9.82 10.36
N LYS A 222 -21.20 9.37 10.47
CA LYS A 222 -21.70 8.77 11.70
C LYS A 222 -21.23 7.32 11.78
N ILE A 223 -20.62 6.96 12.89
CA ILE A 223 -20.19 5.59 13.20
C ILE A 223 -21.10 5.05 14.29
N THR A 224 -21.67 3.87 14.08
CA THR A 224 -22.30 3.09 15.14
C THR A 224 -21.38 1.93 15.50
N TYR A 225 -21.11 1.78 16.79
CA TYR A 225 -20.23 0.74 17.31
C TYR A 225 -20.77 0.20 18.64
N TYR A 226 -20.28 -0.96 19.03
CA TYR A 226 -20.50 -1.52 20.36
C TYR A 226 -19.23 -1.40 21.18
N ARG A 227 -19.38 -0.98 22.44
CA ARG A 227 -18.32 -0.97 23.44
C ARG A 227 -18.83 -1.65 24.70
N ALA A 228 -18.14 -2.71 25.14
CA ALA A 228 -18.56 -3.51 26.29
C ALA A 228 -20.04 -3.96 26.22
N GLY A 229 -20.51 -4.32 25.02
CA GLY A 229 -21.90 -4.76 24.78
C GLY A 229 -22.93 -3.63 24.65
N GLU A 230 -22.56 -2.38 24.87
CA GLU A 230 -23.47 -1.23 24.72
C GLU A 230 -23.33 -0.57 23.35
N ARG A 231 -24.48 -0.33 22.70
CA ARG A 231 -24.56 0.34 21.40
C ARG A 231 -24.31 1.84 21.56
N GLN A 232 -23.28 2.36 20.90
CA GLN A 232 -22.89 3.76 20.93
C GLN A 232 -22.84 4.36 19.52
N GLN A 233 -22.82 5.69 19.45
CA GLN A 233 -22.68 6.43 18.21
C GLN A 233 -21.72 7.61 18.40
N THR A 234 -20.90 7.85 17.38
CA THR A 234 -20.03 9.02 17.30
C THR A 234 -20.07 9.60 15.89
N VAL A 235 -19.67 10.85 15.74
CA VAL A 235 -19.45 11.49 14.43
C VAL A 235 -17.96 11.70 14.27
N MET A 236 -17.42 11.18 13.17
CA MET A 236 -16.02 11.27 12.81
C MET A 236 -15.86 12.18 11.59
N THR A 237 -14.89 13.09 11.66
CA THR A 237 -14.41 13.82 10.48
C THR A 237 -13.35 12.97 9.77
N LEU A 238 -13.56 12.67 8.50
CA LEU A 238 -12.63 11.86 7.69
C LEU A 238 -11.39 12.69 7.36
N GLY A 239 -10.21 12.11 7.59
CA GLY A 239 -8.94 12.74 7.28
C GLY A 239 -8.41 12.33 5.91
N THR A 240 -7.22 12.85 5.58
CA THR A 240 -6.32 12.22 4.62
C THR A 240 -5.44 11.21 5.35
N ARG A 241 -4.91 10.23 4.61
CA ARG A 241 -3.87 9.36 5.15
C ARG A 241 -2.66 10.24 5.53
N PRO A 242 -2.08 10.08 6.74
CA PRO A 242 -0.84 10.77 7.09
C PRO A 242 0.23 10.49 6.04
N VAL A 243 0.82 11.56 5.51
CA VAL A 243 1.97 11.46 4.61
C VAL A 243 3.21 11.35 5.49
N PRO A 244 3.97 10.23 5.41
CA PRO A 244 5.21 10.13 6.15
C PRO A 244 6.22 11.15 5.60
N GLU A 245 6.99 11.77 6.48
CA GLU A 245 8.14 12.57 6.06
C GLU A 245 9.20 11.61 5.51
N ILE A 246 9.40 11.66 4.20
CA ILE A 246 10.40 10.84 3.52
C ILE A 246 11.70 11.66 3.42
N PRO A 247 12.82 11.18 3.99
CA PRO A 247 14.10 11.85 3.86
C PRO A 247 14.53 11.98 2.39
N GLU A 248 15.13 13.11 2.01
CA GLU A 248 15.43 13.43 0.60
C GLU A 248 16.50 12.54 -0.05
N THR A 249 17.33 11.86 0.75
CA THR A 249 18.46 11.07 0.25
C THR A 249 18.46 9.67 0.82
N ALA A 250 19.05 8.73 0.07
CA ALA A 250 19.25 7.35 0.49
C ALA A 250 19.96 7.24 1.86
N VAL A 251 20.98 8.07 2.09
CA VAL A 251 21.76 8.08 3.34
C VAL A 251 20.90 8.53 4.52
N THR A 252 20.20 9.65 4.38
CA THR A 252 19.36 10.17 5.47
C THR A 252 18.13 9.28 5.72
N LEU A 253 17.64 8.57 4.70
CA LEU A 253 16.63 7.53 4.86
C LEU A 253 17.16 6.32 5.64
N ALA A 254 18.38 5.86 5.33
CA ALA A 254 19.02 4.78 6.06
C ALA A 254 19.28 5.15 7.52
N ASP A 255 19.72 6.38 7.80
CA ASP A 255 19.90 6.88 9.16
C ASP A 255 18.57 6.93 9.94
N ALA A 256 17.49 7.34 9.27
CA ALA A 256 16.15 7.34 9.86
C ALA A 256 15.69 5.92 10.22
N LEU A 257 15.87 4.95 9.32
CA LEU A 257 15.59 3.54 9.62
C LEU A 257 16.49 3.01 10.74
N ALA A 258 17.80 3.30 10.72
CA ALA A 258 18.74 2.84 11.74
C ALA A 258 18.35 3.30 13.15
N LYS A 259 17.80 4.52 13.28
CA LYS A 259 17.27 5.01 14.56
C LYS A 259 16.05 4.22 15.03
N LEU A 260 15.12 3.92 14.12
CA LEU A 260 13.91 3.13 14.42
C LEU A 260 14.27 1.68 14.79
N VAL A 261 15.21 1.08 14.05
CA VAL A 261 15.77 -0.25 14.35
C VAL A 261 16.42 -0.26 15.73
N ALA A 262 17.28 0.72 16.04
CA ALA A 262 17.96 0.77 17.33
C ALA A 262 16.98 0.91 18.51
N ASP A 263 15.90 1.69 18.35
CA ASP A 263 14.82 1.78 19.33
C ASP A 263 14.07 0.45 19.47
N ASN A 264 13.75 -0.20 18.35
CA ASN A 264 13.12 -1.52 18.36
C ASN A 264 13.97 -2.58 19.06
N ASP A 265 15.25 -2.62 18.74
CA ASP A 265 16.23 -3.53 19.35
C ASP A 265 16.41 -3.33 20.85
N ALA A 266 16.46 -2.09 21.33
CA ALA A 266 16.62 -1.81 22.76
C ALA A 266 15.46 -2.38 23.59
N HIS A 267 14.24 -2.22 23.09
CA HIS A 267 13.04 -2.76 23.71
C HIS A 267 12.92 -4.30 23.54
N LEU A 268 13.42 -4.88 22.44
CA LEU A 268 13.51 -6.34 22.31
C LEU A 268 14.47 -6.90 23.36
N ASP A 269 15.66 -6.28 23.51
CA ASP A 269 16.66 -6.67 24.50
C ASP A 269 16.09 -6.60 25.93
N GLU A 270 15.28 -5.58 26.24
CA GLU A 270 14.55 -5.48 27.51
C GLU A 270 13.52 -6.59 27.68
N ALA A 271 12.67 -6.83 26.66
CA ALA A 271 11.61 -7.83 26.71
C ALA A 271 12.15 -9.25 26.95
N ILE A 272 13.29 -9.59 26.35
CA ILE A 272 13.91 -10.92 26.47
C ILE A 272 14.93 -11.03 27.62
N ALA A 273 15.13 -9.97 28.40
CA ALA A 273 16.16 -9.95 29.43
C ALA A 273 15.94 -11.09 30.44
N GLY A 274 16.96 -11.95 30.58
CA GLY A 274 16.94 -13.10 31.49
C GLY A 274 15.98 -14.22 31.08
N ALA A 275 15.43 -14.19 29.87
CA ALA A 275 14.53 -15.23 29.39
C ALA A 275 15.25 -16.59 29.22
N SER A 276 14.63 -17.66 29.72
CA SER A 276 15.11 -19.02 29.46
C SER A 276 14.55 -19.59 28.16
N GLU A 277 15.18 -20.62 27.61
CA GLU A 277 14.66 -21.33 26.42
C GLU A 277 13.27 -21.93 26.68
N ALA A 278 13.01 -22.43 27.89
CA ALA A 278 11.70 -22.98 28.28
C ALA A 278 10.61 -21.89 28.31
N GLU A 279 10.94 -20.69 28.79
CA GLU A 279 10.04 -19.53 28.74
C GLU A 279 9.80 -19.09 27.30
N ALA A 280 10.83 -19.09 26.46
CA ALA A 280 10.69 -18.73 25.05
C ALA A 280 9.88 -19.75 24.22
N ASP A 281 9.88 -21.02 24.64
CA ASP A 281 9.11 -22.11 24.02
C ASP A 281 7.65 -22.20 24.53
N TYR A 282 7.32 -21.48 25.60
CA TYR A 282 5.99 -21.46 26.20
C TYR A 282 4.91 -21.02 25.20
N ARG A 283 3.80 -21.76 25.18
CA ARG A 283 2.59 -21.43 24.42
C ARG A 283 1.38 -21.32 25.35
N PRO A 284 0.54 -20.28 25.21
CA PRO A 284 -0.73 -20.19 25.93
C PRO A 284 -1.70 -21.32 25.56
N ASP A 285 -1.76 -21.67 24.27
CA ASP A 285 -2.61 -22.70 23.69
C ASP A 285 -1.97 -23.29 22.42
N ALA A 286 -2.63 -24.25 21.77
CA ALA A 286 -2.10 -24.98 20.63
C ALA A 286 -1.99 -24.15 19.33
N GLU A 287 -2.75 -23.07 19.22
CA GLU A 287 -2.82 -22.22 18.02
C GLU A 287 -2.00 -20.94 18.14
N SER A 288 -1.76 -20.48 19.38
CA SER A 288 -0.91 -19.34 19.68
C SER A 288 0.56 -19.60 19.35
N TRP A 289 1.23 -18.56 18.83
CA TRP A 289 2.68 -18.58 18.64
C TRP A 289 3.41 -18.39 19.98
N ASN A 290 4.60 -18.99 20.09
CA ASN A 290 5.52 -18.67 21.19
C ASN A 290 6.45 -17.49 20.82
N ALA A 291 7.28 -17.07 21.77
CA ALA A 291 8.21 -15.95 21.57
C ALA A 291 9.17 -16.18 20.39
N LYS A 292 9.68 -17.41 20.22
CA LYS A 292 10.57 -17.76 19.10
C LYS A 292 9.86 -17.68 17.75
N GLU A 293 8.61 -18.14 17.68
CA GLU A 293 7.79 -18.08 16.48
C GLU A 293 7.41 -16.66 16.10
N LEU A 294 7.13 -15.79 17.07
CA LEU A 294 6.92 -14.35 16.83
C LEU A 294 8.18 -13.67 16.31
N LEU A 295 9.35 -13.96 16.89
CA LEU A 295 10.61 -13.40 16.41
C LEU A 295 10.95 -13.93 15.01
N ALA A 296 10.71 -15.21 14.74
CA ALA A 296 10.84 -15.79 13.40
C ALA A 296 9.87 -15.16 12.39
N HIS A 297 8.64 -14.85 12.79
CA HIS A 297 7.68 -14.10 11.98
C HIS A 297 8.21 -12.71 11.62
N LEU A 298 8.72 -11.95 12.59
CA LEU A 298 9.35 -10.65 12.35
C LEU A 298 10.46 -10.76 11.31
N ILE A 299 11.38 -11.74 11.46
CA ILE A 299 12.45 -12.01 10.48
C ILE A 299 11.88 -12.27 9.07
N THR A 300 10.79 -13.03 8.94
CA THR A 300 10.19 -13.29 7.62
C THR A 300 9.50 -12.06 7.03
N VAL A 301 8.90 -11.20 7.86
CA VAL A 301 8.28 -9.94 7.41
C VAL A 301 9.34 -8.98 6.91
N GLU A 302 10.43 -8.78 7.66
CA GLU A 302 11.55 -7.91 7.27
C GLU A 302 12.14 -8.34 5.92
N ARG A 303 12.39 -9.65 5.75
CA ARG A 303 12.83 -10.23 4.46
C ARG A 303 11.82 -10.03 3.33
N GLY A 304 10.54 -10.09 3.63
CA GLY A 304 9.47 -9.80 2.67
C GLY A 304 9.54 -8.36 2.18
N VAL A 305 9.75 -7.40 3.09
CA VAL A 305 9.93 -5.98 2.75
C VAL A 305 11.20 -5.76 1.94
N GLN A 306 12.31 -6.40 2.29
CA GLN A 306 13.54 -6.39 1.48
C GLN A 306 13.30 -6.94 0.07
N MET A 307 12.57 -8.05 -0.07
CA MET A 307 12.22 -8.63 -1.36
C MET A 307 11.31 -7.70 -2.18
N GLN A 308 10.36 -7.02 -1.54
CA GLN A 308 9.53 -6.01 -2.19
C GLN A 308 10.38 -4.86 -2.74
N ALA A 309 11.29 -4.32 -1.92
CA ALA A 309 12.20 -3.26 -2.34
C ALA A 309 13.08 -3.71 -3.51
N ALA A 310 13.71 -4.89 -3.42
CA ALA A 310 14.51 -5.47 -4.51
C ALA A 310 13.69 -5.66 -5.80
N THR A 311 12.42 -6.06 -5.68
CA THR A 311 11.50 -6.19 -6.82
C THR A 311 11.20 -4.83 -7.46
N GLN A 312 10.99 -3.78 -6.65
CA GLN A 312 10.80 -2.41 -7.14
C GLN A 312 12.04 -1.87 -7.86
N LEU A 313 13.25 -2.14 -7.35
CA LEU A 313 14.51 -1.77 -7.99
C LEU A 313 14.67 -2.38 -9.39
N SER A 314 14.18 -3.60 -9.58
CA SER A 314 14.20 -4.30 -10.88
C SER A 314 12.96 -4.03 -11.76
N SER A 315 12.05 -3.15 -11.33
CA SER A 315 10.75 -2.89 -11.97
C SER A 315 9.81 -4.11 -12.03
N GLY A 316 10.11 -5.17 -11.28
CA GLY A 316 9.34 -6.40 -11.24
C GLY A 316 7.97 -6.25 -10.56
N VAL A 317 7.15 -7.30 -10.65
CA VAL A 317 5.83 -7.38 -10.01
C VAL A 317 5.90 -8.43 -8.91
N LEU A 318 5.39 -8.07 -7.73
CA LEU A 318 5.20 -9.00 -6.62
C LEU A 318 3.70 -9.20 -6.43
N ASP A 319 3.22 -10.45 -6.49
CA ASP A 319 1.79 -10.80 -6.36
C ASP A 319 1.31 -10.77 -4.89
N GLY A 320 1.72 -9.72 -4.16
CA GLY A 320 1.37 -9.48 -2.77
C GLY A 320 2.28 -10.19 -1.75
N PHE A 321 2.05 -9.87 -0.48
CA PHE A 321 2.71 -10.55 0.64
C PHE A 321 2.06 -11.91 0.92
N PRO A 322 2.84 -12.95 1.25
CA PRO A 322 2.34 -14.32 1.34
C PRO A 322 1.48 -14.63 2.59
N ASN A 323 0.93 -13.63 3.30
CA ASN A 323 0.09 -13.80 4.51
C ASN A 323 0.70 -14.73 5.58
N ASN A 324 1.96 -14.52 5.94
CA ASN A 324 2.68 -15.18 7.04
C ASN A 324 2.53 -16.72 7.08
N PRO A 325 2.98 -17.46 6.05
CA PRO A 325 2.81 -18.92 6.02
C PRO A 325 3.47 -19.57 7.23
N ARG A 326 2.72 -20.31 8.06
CA ARG A 326 3.26 -21.02 9.23
C ARG A 326 4.45 -21.93 8.88
N ALA A 327 4.47 -22.50 7.68
CA ALA A 327 5.59 -23.31 7.19
C ALA A 327 6.90 -22.50 7.09
N TRP A 328 6.82 -21.21 6.70
CA TRP A 328 7.99 -20.35 6.61
C TRP A 328 8.51 -19.99 8.01
N VAL A 329 7.64 -19.58 8.92
CA VAL A 329 7.99 -19.32 10.33
C VAL A 329 8.66 -20.55 10.96
N LYS A 330 8.06 -21.74 10.80
CA LYS A 330 8.61 -23.00 11.31
C LYS A 330 9.96 -23.36 10.69
N SER A 331 10.20 -23.01 9.43
CA SER A 331 11.49 -23.27 8.79
C SER A 331 12.61 -22.43 9.43
N VAL A 332 12.31 -21.21 9.86
CA VAL A 332 13.28 -20.35 10.55
C VAL A 332 13.60 -20.92 11.93
N THR A 333 12.60 -21.24 12.75
CA THR A 333 12.82 -21.80 14.10
C THR A 333 13.46 -23.19 14.07
N ALA A 334 13.27 -23.97 13.00
CA ALA A 334 13.95 -25.26 12.84
C ALA A 334 15.47 -25.12 12.57
N VAL A 335 15.90 -24.05 11.91
CA VAL A 335 17.32 -23.79 11.59
C VAL A 335 18.01 -22.97 12.68
N TYR A 336 17.27 -22.08 13.34
CA TYR A 336 17.73 -21.20 14.42
C TYR A 336 16.92 -21.53 15.69
N PRO A 337 17.28 -22.61 16.41
CA PRO A 337 16.41 -23.19 17.43
C PRO A 337 16.43 -22.45 18.78
N THR A 338 17.46 -21.64 19.04
CA THR A 338 17.59 -20.92 20.31
C THR A 338 17.09 -19.49 20.20
N LEU A 339 16.68 -18.90 21.33
CA LEU A 339 16.30 -17.49 21.36
C LEU A 339 17.47 -16.60 20.94
N ALA A 340 18.68 -16.91 21.39
CA ALA A 340 19.90 -16.16 21.05
C ALA A 340 20.22 -16.19 19.54
N ASP A 341 20.03 -17.34 18.88
CA ASP A 341 20.22 -17.46 17.42
C ASP A 341 19.23 -16.58 16.65
N LEU A 342 17.96 -16.61 17.05
CA LEU A 342 16.90 -15.82 16.42
C LEU A 342 17.11 -14.32 16.61
N VAL A 343 17.51 -13.87 17.81
CA VAL A 343 17.82 -12.46 18.07
C VAL A 343 19.02 -12.02 17.22
N THR A 344 20.07 -12.84 17.15
CA THR A 344 21.22 -12.55 16.30
C THR A 344 20.82 -12.44 14.82
N LEU A 345 19.95 -13.35 14.35
CA LEU A 345 19.46 -13.33 12.98
C LEU A 345 18.56 -12.13 12.70
N TRP A 346 17.68 -11.77 13.62
CA TRP A 346 16.81 -10.61 13.56
C TRP A 346 17.62 -9.32 13.36
N LYS A 347 18.56 -9.04 14.27
CA LYS A 347 19.40 -7.83 14.21
C LYS A 347 20.23 -7.75 12.92
N ARG A 348 20.72 -8.89 12.42
CA ARG A 348 21.42 -8.94 11.12
C ARG A 348 20.49 -8.65 9.95
N THR A 349 19.25 -9.14 10.01
CA THR A 349 18.25 -8.90 8.96
C THR A 349 17.87 -7.42 8.94
N GLU A 350 17.66 -6.76 10.08
CA GLU A 350 17.42 -5.31 10.12
C GLU A 350 18.64 -4.50 9.64
N ALA A 351 19.86 -4.92 10.00
CA ALA A 351 21.08 -4.30 9.50
C ALA A 351 21.21 -4.40 7.96
N GLU A 352 20.77 -5.51 7.36
CA GLU A 352 20.68 -5.66 5.90
C GLU A 352 19.67 -4.67 5.30
N SER A 353 18.54 -4.41 5.96
CA SER A 353 17.55 -3.41 5.51
C SER A 353 18.12 -1.99 5.53
N VAL A 354 18.82 -1.60 6.61
CA VAL A 354 19.52 -0.31 6.70
C VAL A 354 20.57 -0.19 5.58
N ALA A 355 21.37 -1.23 5.39
CA ALA A 355 22.39 -1.25 4.34
C ALA A 355 21.78 -1.19 2.93
N LEU A 356 20.66 -1.86 2.68
CA LEU A 356 19.93 -1.80 1.43
C LEU A 356 19.52 -0.36 1.10
N LEU A 357 18.94 0.35 2.07
CA LEU A 357 18.53 1.74 1.88
C LEU A 357 19.72 2.67 1.65
N ALA A 358 20.83 2.47 2.36
CA ALA A 358 22.05 3.25 2.18
C ALA A 358 22.69 3.06 0.79
N ASN A 359 22.42 1.92 0.14
CA ASN A 359 22.94 1.58 -1.19
C ASN A 359 21.94 1.81 -2.32
N LEU A 360 20.83 2.52 -2.08
CA LEU A 360 19.89 2.87 -3.14
C LEU A 360 20.59 3.73 -4.21
N PRO A 361 20.47 3.39 -5.51
CA PRO A 361 21.04 4.20 -6.57
C PRO A 361 20.41 5.60 -6.63
N ASP A 362 21.20 6.62 -6.97
CA ASP A 362 20.71 8.00 -7.16
C ASP A 362 19.54 8.08 -8.17
N GLU A 363 19.55 7.22 -9.19
CA GLU A 363 18.45 7.14 -10.16
C GLU A 363 17.12 6.75 -9.51
N ILE A 364 17.15 5.89 -8.49
CA ILE A 364 15.95 5.45 -7.77
C ILE A 364 15.48 6.57 -6.85
N VAL A 365 16.39 7.23 -6.15
CA VAL A 365 16.07 8.40 -5.32
C VAL A 365 15.42 9.51 -6.16
N ALA A 366 15.90 9.74 -7.38
CA ALA A 366 15.31 10.70 -8.32
C ALA A 366 13.90 10.30 -8.81
N ARG A 367 13.56 9.00 -8.80
CA ARG A 367 12.21 8.48 -9.11
C ARG A 367 11.33 8.58 -7.87
N LYS A 368 10.83 9.78 -7.58
CA LYS A 368 10.06 10.09 -6.35
C LYS A 368 8.97 9.06 -6.01
N GLY A 369 8.17 8.61 -6.99
CA GLY A 369 7.15 7.58 -6.76
C GLY A 369 7.74 6.27 -6.23
N THR A 370 8.70 5.68 -6.95
CA THR A 370 9.40 4.45 -6.55
C THR A 370 10.12 4.63 -5.21
N TYR A 371 10.84 5.74 -5.04
CA TYR A 371 11.57 6.05 -3.81
C TYR A 371 10.67 6.17 -2.60
N HIS A 372 9.56 6.92 -2.71
CA HIS A 372 8.58 7.05 -1.62
C HIS A 372 7.94 5.71 -1.28
N ASN A 373 7.65 4.87 -2.28
CA ASN A 373 7.12 3.54 -2.04
C ASN A 373 8.11 2.66 -1.27
N ILE A 374 9.39 2.62 -1.66
CA ILE A 374 10.44 1.90 -0.94
C ILE A 374 10.57 2.45 0.48
N ALA A 375 10.74 3.77 0.63
CA ALA A 375 10.93 4.41 1.93
C ALA A 375 9.76 4.11 2.87
N THR A 376 8.52 4.33 2.42
CA THR A 376 7.30 4.08 3.21
C THR A 376 7.25 2.63 3.71
N SER A 377 7.62 1.65 2.89
CA SER A 377 7.63 0.24 3.30
C SER A 377 8.56 -0.06 4.49
N PHE A 378 9.62 0.73 4.70
CA PHE A 378 10.55 0.54 5.81
C PHE A 378 10.29 1.45 7.00
N ILE A 379 10.00 2.73 6.76
CA ILE A 379 9.91 3.72 7.84
C ILE A 379 8.47 4.01 8.28
N SER A 380 7.47 3.46 7.57
CA SER A 380 6.05 3.62 7.91
C SER A 380 5.39 2.28 8.15
N GLY A 381 4.73 2.12 9.29
CA GLY A 381 4.00 0.91 9.64
C GLY A 381 4.89 -0.24 10.11
N LEU A 382 5.94 -0.61 9.37
CA LEU A 382 6.85 -1.71 9.74
C LEU A 382 7.47 -1.54 11.13
N PRO A 383 8.00 -0.36 11.54
CA PRO A 383 8.56 -0.20 12.87
C PRO A 383 7.53 -0.40 13.99
N GLN A 384 6.29 0.06 13.79
CA GLN A 384 5.20 -0.13 14.75
C GLN A 384 4.75 -1.59 14.80
N HIS A 385 4.62 -2.25 13.65
CA HIS A 385 4.33 -3.69 13.56
C HIS A 385 5.37 -4.51 14.35
N THR A 386 6.66 -4.18 14.18
CA THR A 386 7.75 -4.77 14.95
C THR A 386 7.60 -4.48 16.44
N ARG A 387 7.28 -3.23 16.82
CA ARG A 387 7.08 -2.81 18.21
C ARG A 387 5.96 -3.60 18.89
N ASP A 388 4.83 -3.79 18.20
CA ASP A 388 3.65 -4.48 18.70
C ASP A 388 3.98 -5.96 19.02
N HIS A 389 4.67 -6.66 18.11
CA HIS A 389 5.08 -8.04 18.35
C HIS A 389 6.20 -8.18 19.39
N ILE A 390 7.07 -7.18 19.56
CA ILE A 390 8.04 -7.18 20.67
C ILE A 390 7.31 -7.10 22.01
N ALA A 391 6.25 -6.28 22.12
CA ALA A 391 5.41 -6.24 23.30
C ALA A 391 4.70 -7.59 23.55
N GLU A 392 4.21 -8.23 22.49
CA GLU A 392 3.60 -9.58 22.56
C GLU A 392 4.61 -10.63 23.05
N ILE A 393 5.85 -10.61 22.55
CA ILE A 393 6.95 -11.46 23.04
C ILE A 393 7.17 -11.26 24.54
N GLY A 394 7.26 -10.01 25.00
CA GLY A 394 7.43 -9.70 26.42
C GLY A 394 6.28 -10.23 27.29
N ALA A 395 5.04 -10.07 26.83
CA ALA A 395 3.86 -10.59 27.52
C ALA A 395 3.86 -12.12 27.63
N LEU A 396 4.26 -12.83 26.57
CA LEU A 396 4.39 -14.30 26.59
C LEU A 396 5.47 -14.77 27.58
N LEU A 397 6.62 -14.11 27.60
CA LEU A 397 7.71 -14.44 28.52
C LEU A 397 7.31 -14.19 29.98
N GLN A 398 6.59 -13.10 30.25
CA GLN A 398 6.03 -12.85 31.58
C GLN A 398 5.02 -13.94 31.97
N ALA A 399 4.07 -14.27 31.09
CA ALA A 399 3.09 -15.31 31.35
C ALA A 399 3.73 -16.70 31.57
N ALA A 400 4.87 -16.98 30.93
CA ALA A 400 5.63 -18.19 31.16
C ALA A 400 6.26 -18.26 32.57
N ARG A 401 6.74 -17.11 33.08
CA ARG A 401 7.35 -17.00 34.43
C ARG A 401 6.35 -17.14 35.57
N GLU A 402 5.08 -16.84 35.29
CA GLU A 402 3.97 -16.95 36.25
C GLU A 402 3.40 -18.38 36.35
N LYS A 403 3.85 -19.31 35.50
CA LYS A 403 3.48 -20.73 35.51
C LYS A 403 4.58 -21.59 36.13
#